data_AF-A0A127EQC7-F1
#
_entry.id   AF-A0A127EQC7-F1
#
_cell.length_a   1.000
_cell.length_b   1.000
_cell.length_c   1.000
_cell.angle_alpha   90.00
_cell.angle_beta   90.00
_cell.angle_gamma   90.00
#
_symmetry.space_group_name_H-M   'P 1'
#
loop_
_entity.id
_entity.type
_entity.pdbx_description
1 polymer ?
#
loop_
_entity_poly.entity_id
_entity_poly.type
_entity_poly.pdbx_seq_one_letter_code
_entity_poly.pdbx_strand_id
1 'polypeptide(L)'
;MCNPMNKVMKMKKCEQRVDQQLEGRLNDLRTLWNDYNNGTSDPDLGELYEYGLSFDYVAPDTFDDQREGYFRYQISWGGPSDEFRFFVNPDLSCHRVEYWFLDWFDGAHRICAGDDLSLLLELWVWFRETETASGAMKQGRR
;
A
#
# COMPACT_ATOMS: atom_id res chain seq x y z
N MET A 1 -32.08 -5.98 41.47
CA MET A 1 -30.95 -5.25 40.85
C MET A 1 -30.25 -6.22 39.92
N CYS A 2 -30.44 -6.10 38.60
CA CYS A 2 -29.69 -6.88 37.62
C CYS A 2 -28.85 -5.91 36.80
N ASN A 3 -27.54 -6.09 36.85
CA ASN A 3 -26.52 -5.25 36.24
C ASN A 3 -26.64 -5.32 34.70
N PRO A 4 -26.77 -4.21 33.96
CA PRO A 4 -26.89 -4.28 32.51
C PRO A 4 -25.55 -4.68 31.89
N MET A 5 -25.64 -5.75 31.11
CA MET A 5 -24.67 -6.33 30.19
C MET A 5 -23.53 -5.40 29.75
N ASN A 6 -22.31 -5.81 30.07
CA ASN A 6 -21.09 -5.29 29.49
C ASN A 6 -21.12 -5.58 27.98
N LYS A 7 -21.43 -4.58 27.15
CA LYS A 7 -21.43 -4.72 25.70
C LYS A 7 -19.98 -4.84 25.24
N VAL A 8 -19.50 -6.07 25.05
CA VAL A 8 -18.19 -6.33 24.44
C VAL A 8 -18.23 -5.70 23.03
N MET A 9 -17.51 -4.60 22.84
CA MET A 9 -17.32 -4.03 21.51
C MET A 9 -16.54 -5.05 20.68
N LYS A 10 -17.23 -5.73 19.76
CA LYS A 10 -16.59 -6.66 18.82
C LYS A 10 -15.68 -5.84 17.92
N MET A 11 -14.38 -6.10 17.97
CA MET A 11 -13.40 -5.45 17.09
C MET A 11 -13.77 -5.77 15.64
N LYS A 12 -13.84 -4.74 14.79
CA LYS A 12 -14.12 -4.92 13.36
C LYS A 12 -12.95 -5.65 12.71
N LYS A 13 -13.27 -6.64 11.86
CA LYS A 13 -12.28 -7.36 11.04
C LYS A 13 -11.66 -6.44 9.98
N CYS A 14 -10.48 -6.81 9.47
CA CYS A 14 -9.82 -6.13 8.35
C CYS A 14 -10.74 -6.02 7.15
N GLU A 15 -11.47 -7.09 6.83
CA GLU A 15 -12.44 -7.11 5.71
C GLU A 15 -13.53 -6.04 5.85
N GLN A 16 -13.88 -5.62 7.08
CA GLN A 16 -14.89 -4.59 7.33
C GLN A 16 -14.33 -3.16 7.34
N ARG A 17 -13.01 -3.02 7.23
CA ARG A 17 -12.28 -1.75 7.34
C ARG A 17 -11.51 -1.42 6.07
N VAL A 18 -11.12 -2.43 5.30
CA VAL A 18 -10.20 -2.31 4.15
C VAL A 18 -10.63 -1.25 3.14
N ASP A 19 -11.93 -1.16 2.84
CA ASP A 19 -12.43 -0.16 1.87
C ASP A 19 -12.23 1.28 2.37
N GLN A 20 -12.55 1.54 3.64
CA GLN A 20 -12.34 2.85 4.25
C GLN A 20 -10.85 3.21 4.35
N GLN A 21 -10.00 2.22 4.65
CA GLN A 21 -8.55 2.46 4.75
C GLN A 21 -7.95 2.72 3.38
N LEU A 22 -8.33 1.92 2.36
CA LEU A 22 -7.94 2.12 0.97
C LEU A 22 -8.33 3.52 0.49
N GLU A 23 -9.59 3.93 0.69
CA GLU A 23 -10.07 5.26 0.28
C GLU A 23 -9.23 6.38 0.94
N GLY A 24 -8.93 6.24 2.23
CA GLY A 24 -8.06 7.19 2.94
C GLY A 24 -6.67 7.29 2.31
N ARG A 25 -6.02 6.15 2.05
CA ARG A 25 -4.69 6.11 1.42
C ARG A 25 -4.68 6.65 0.00
N LEU A 26 -5.71 6.36 -0.79
CA LEU A 26 -5.85 6.92 -2.14
C LEU A 26 -6.04 8.43 -2.11
N ASN A 27 -6.83 8.96 -1.17
CA ASN A 27 -7.02 10.40 -1.02
C ASN A 27 -5.70 11.10 -0.67
N ASP A 28 -4.93 10.56 0.29
CA ASP A 28 -3.61 11.09 0.62
C ASP A 28 -2.68 11.09 -0.60
N LEU A 29 -2.62 9.98 -1.34
CA LEU A 29 -1.81 9.85 -2.54
C LEU A 29 -2.25 10.81 -3.66
N ARG A 30 -3.56 11.06 -3.83
CA ARG A 30 -4.07 12.04 -4.80
C ARG A 30 -3.59 13.45 -4.44
N THR A 31 -3.67 13.82 -3.16
CA THR A 31 -3.18 15.12 -2.68
C THR A 31 -1.69 15.26 -2.92
N LEU A 32 -0.90 14.29 -2.44
CA LEU A 32 0.56 14.30 -2.57
C LEU A 32 1.02 14.28 -4.02
N TRP A 33 0.36 13.52 -4.88
CA TRP A 33 0.69 13.47 -6.30
C TRP A 33 0.39 14.80 -7.00
N ASN A 34 -0.75 15.43 -6.68
CA ASN A 34 -1.07 16.75 -7.17
C ASN A 34 -0.03 17.79 -6.68
N ASP A 35 0.34 17.76 -5.41
CA ASP A 35 1.32 18.69 -4.86
C ASP A 35 2.70 18.51 -5.48
N TYR A 36 3.16 17.27 -5.62
CA TYR A 36 4.40 16.94 -6.31
C TYR A 36 4.44 17.52 -7.73
N ASN A 37 3.36 17.33 -8.51
CA ASN A 37 3.26 17.84 -9.88
C ASN A 37 3.20 19.37 -9.97
N ASN A 38 2.73 20.04 -8.92
CA ASN A 38 2.67 21.50 -8.84
C ASN A 38 3.90 22.13 -8.16
N GLY A 39 4.84 21.31 -7.65
CA GLY A 39 5.99 21.79 -6.88
C GLY A 39 5.60 22.37 -5.52
N THR A 40 4.52 21.88 -4.94
CA THR A 40 4.03 22.24 -3.60
C THR A 40 4.17 21.05 -2.65
N SER A 41 3.82 21.26 -1.38
CA SER A 41 3.82 20.24 -0.33
C SER A 41 2.59 20.40 0.55
N ASP A 42 2.04 19.29 1.03
CA ASP A 42 0.94 19.33 1.98
C ASP A 42 1.47 19.55 3.41
N PRO A 43 0.90 20.47 4.21
CA PRO A 43 1.40 20.77 5.55
C PRO A 43 1.22 19.63 6.56
N ASP A 44 0.29 18.72 6.34
CA ASP A 44 -0.03 17.61 7.25
C ASP A 44 0.58 16.28 6.76
N LEU A 45 0.58 16.05 5.44
CA LEU A 45 1.09 14.82 4.83
C LEU A 45 2.59 14.89 4.45
N GLY A 46 3.15 16.09 4.30
CA GLY A 46 4.53 16.29 3.87
C GLY A 46 4.72 16.16 2.35
N GLU A 47 5.88 15.64 1.94
CA GLU A 47 6.20 15.40 0.54
C GLU A 47 5.98 13.93 0.12
N LEU A 48 5.75 13.70 -1.17
CA LEU A 48 5.44 12.37 -1.72
C LEU A 48 6.49 11.31 -1.35
N TYR A 49 7.78 11.66 -1.38
CA TYR A 49 8.87 10.73 -1.08
C TYR A 49 9.03 10.45 0.43
N GLU A 50 8.35 11.19 1.30
CA GLU A 50 8.37 11.02 2.76
C GLU A 50 7.17 10.21 3.27
N TYR A 51 6.13 10.08 2.45
CA TYR A 51 4.84 9.52 2.87
C TYR A 51 4.90 8.02 3.22
N GLY A 52 5.69 7.25 2.47
CA GLY A 52 5.83 5.81 2.73
C GLY A 52 6.98 5.47 3.66
N LEU A 53 6.86 4.35 4.36
CA LEU A 53 7.88 3.85 5.27
C LEU A 53 8.97 3.06 4.57
N SER A 54 8.60 2.29 3.56
CA SER A 54 9.55 1.53 2.74
C SER A 54 9.02 1.26 1.34
N PHE A 55 9.97 1.03 0.43
CA PHE A 55 9.70 0.53 -0.91
C PHE A 55 10.65 -0.64 -1.20
N ASP A 56 10.13 -1.86 -1.07
CA ASP A 56 10.93 -3.10 -1.11
C ASP A 56 10.52 -3.98 -2.28
N TYR A 57 11.45 -4.79 -2.80
CA TYR A 57 11.10 -5.90 -3.71
C TYR A 57 10.97 -7.20 -2.92
N VAL A 58 9.82 -7.85 -3.03
CA VAL A 58 9.56 -9.19 -2.49
C VAL A 58 9.66 -10.18 -3.64
N ALA A 59 10.66 -11.06 -3.57
CA ALA A 59 10.90 -12.07 -4.60
C ALA A 59 9.77 -13.13 -4.63
N PRO A 60 9.53 -13.81 -5.76
CA PRO A 60 8.68 -15.00 -5.79
C PRO A 60 9.06 -16.02 -4.71
N ASP A 61 8.07 -16.71 -4.16
CA ASP A 61 8.22 -17.77 -3.18
C ASP A 61 8.95 -17.33 -1.88
N THR A 62 8.89 -16.03 -1.54
CA THR A 62 9.36 -15.52 -0.24
C THR A 62 8.45 -16.00 0.89
N PHE A 63 7.15 -16.12 0.61
CA PHE A 63 6.14 -16.69 1.50
C PHE A 63 5.46 -17.90 0.85
N ASP A 64 4.99 -18.85 1.66
CA ASP A 64 4.44 -20.15 1.18
C ASP A 64 3.33 -20.02 0.12
N ASP A 65 2.49 -18.99 0.22
CA ASP A 65 1.35 -18.74 -0.68
C ASP A 65 1.60 -17.60 -1.69
N GLN A 66 2.87 -17.23 -1.94
CA GLN A 66 3.24 -16.08 -2.75
C GLN A 66 4.10 -16.49 -3.95
N ARG A 67 3.47 -16.99 -5.01
CA ARG A 67 4.17 -17.47 -6.23
C ARG A 67 4.73 -16.36 -7.12
N GLU A 68 4.23 -15.14 -6.98
CA GLU A 68 4.58 -14.02 -7.84
C GLU A 68 5.24 -12.92 -7.02
N GLY A 69 6.40 -12.45 -7.45
CA GLY A 69 7.09 -11.33 -6.81
C GLY A 69 6.38 -9.99 -7.06
N TYR A 70 6.55 -9.07 -6.13
CA TYR A 70 5.95 -7.73 -6.21
C TYR A 70 6.83 -6.68 -5.53
N PHE A 71 6.59 -5.42 -5.85
CA PHE A 71 7.12 -4.30 -5.09
C PHE A 71 6.13 -3.91 -4.01
N ARG A 72 6.60 -3.83 -2.77
CA ARG A 72 5.82 -3.42 -1.61
C ARG A 72 6.10 -1.96 -1.31
N TYR A 73 5.07 -1.13 -1.42
CA TYR A 73 5.07 0.21 -0.87
C TYR A 73 4.35 0.20 0.46
N GLN A 74 5.11 0.20 1.56
CA GLN A 74 4.56 0.10 2.91
C GLN A 74 4.23 1.48 3.45
N ILE A 75 2.97 1.69 3.88
CA ILE A 75 2.50 3.00 4.38
C ILE A 75 2.47 3.02 5.91
N SER A 76 2.07 1.93 6.53
CA SER A 76 2.07 1.79 7.99
C SER A 76 2.49 0.39 8.44
N TRP A 77 2.83 0.26 9.72
CA TRP A 77 3.26 -1.00 10.34
C TRP A 77 2.61 -1.18 11.71
N GLY A 78 2.46 -2.44 12.15
CA GLY A 78 1.78 -2.81 13.40
C GLY A 78 0.41 -3.46 13.15
N GLY A 79 -0.45 -3.45 14.17
CA GLY A 79 -1.84 -3.91 14.07
C GLY A 79 -2.77 -2.74 14.38
N PRO A 80 -3.09 -1.89 13.40
CA PRO A 80 -3.07 -2.17 11.94
C PRO A 80 -1.79 -1.75 11.18
N SER A 81 -1.61 -2.35 10.00
CA SER A 81 -0.60 -2.04 8.97
C SER A 81 -1.24 -2.02 7.59
N ASP A 82 -0.69 -1.26 6.66
CA ASP A 82 -1.15 -1.20 5.27
C ASP A 82 -0.02 -1.00 4.25
N GLU A 83 -0.26 -1.54 3.05
CA GLU A 83 0.69 -1.52 1.95
C GLU A 83 0.02 -1.64 0.59
N PHE A 84 0.64 -1.06 -0.44
CA PHE A 84 0.34 -1.35 -1.84
C PHE A 84 1.37 -2.33 -2.39
N ARG A 85 0.89 -3.31 -3.17
CA ARG A 85 1.71 -4.33 -3.83
C ARG A 85 1.59 -4.18 -5.34
N PHE A 86 2.70 -3.83 -5.99
CA PHE A 86 2.79 -3.68 -7.44
C PHE A 86 3.35 -4.97 -8.05
N PHE A 87 2.50 -5.70 -8.76
CA PHE A 87 2.86 -6.91 -9.49
C PHE A 87 3.29 -6.53 -10.90
N VAL A 88 4.46 -7.00 -11.31
CA VAL A 88 5.11 -6.55 -12.53
C VAL A 88 5.63 -7.71 -13.35
N ASN A 89 5.59 -7.55 -14.67
CA ASN A 89 6.23 -8.46 -15.60
C ASN A 89 7.76 -8.31 -15.58
N PRO A 90 8.53 -9.22 -16.21
CA PRO A 90 9.99 -9.12 -16.28
C PRO A 90 10.52 -7.82 -16.90
N ASP A 91 9.72 -7.14 -17.73
CA ASP A 91 10.02 -5.84 -18.33
C ASP A 91 9.63 -4.63 -17.46
N LEU A 92 9.21 -4.88 -16.21
CA LEU A 92 8.73 -3.88 -15.25
C LEU A 92 7.44 -3.15 -15.67
N SER A 93 6.68 -3.70 -16.61
CA SER A 93 5.29 -3.29 -16.80
C SER A 93 4.45 -3.80 -15.62
N CYS A 94 3.79 -2.88 -14.91
CA CYS A 94 2.88 -3.25 -13.82
C CYS A 94 1.53 -3.66 -14.40
N HIS A 95 1.06 -4.84 -14.06
CA HIS A 95 -0.20 -5.39 -14.58
C HIS A 95 -1.28 -5.56 -13.50
N ARG A 96 -0.91 -5.41 -12.23
CA ARG A 96 -1.85 -5.47 -11.10
C ARG A 96 -1.28 -4.69 -9.92
N VAL A 97 -2.15 -3.94 -9.25
CA VAL A 97 -1.86 -3.35 -7.95
C VAL A 97 -2.91 -3.81 -6.96
N GLU A 98 -2.44 -4.26 -5.79
CA GLU A 98 -3.32 -4.64 -4.68
C GLU A 98 -3.03 -3.77 -3.47
N TYR A 99 -4.08 -3.36 -2.78
CA TYR A 99 -3.97 -2.78 -1.45
C TYR A 99 -4.23 -3.84 -0.40
N TRP A 100 -3.35 -3.95 0.58
CA TRP A 100 -3.43 -4.89 1.69
C TRP A 100 -3.57 -4.16 3.01
N PHE A 101 -4.60 -4.51 3.76
CA PHE A 101 -4.84 -4.04 5.12
C PHE A 101 -4.68 -5.21 6.09
N LEU A 102 -3.73 -5.08 7.00
CA LEU A 102 -3.24 -6.14 7.86
C LEU A 102 -3.40 -5.75 9.33
N ASP A 103 -3.66 -6.75 10.16
CA ASP A 103 -3.64 -6.67 11.62
C ASP A 103 -3.01 -7.97 12.13
N TRP A 104 -2.62 -8.03 13.41
CA TRP A 104 -1.77 -9.10 13.97
C TRP A 104 -2.20 -10.54 13.63
N PHE A 105 -3.50 -10.77 13.41
CA PHE A 105 -4.07 -12.07 13.06
C PHE A 105 -5.19 -11.99 12.01
N ASP A 106 -5.27 -10.89 11.25
CA ASP A 106 -6.33 -10.68 10.26
C ASP A 106 -5.78 -9.89 9.06
N GLY A 107 -6.34 -10.12 7.88
CA GLY A 107 -5.89 -9.49 6.66
C GLY A 107 -7.00 -9.44 5.63
N ALA A 108 -7.09 -8.32 4.93
CA ALA A 108 -8.00 -8.14 3.81
C ALA A 108 -7.30 -7.34 2.72
N HIS A 109 -7.68 -7.57 1.47
CA HIS A 109 -7.09 -6.86 0.35
C HIS A 109 -8.14 -6.48 -0.69
N ARG A 110 -7.77 -5.53 -1.54
CA ARG A 110 -8.53 -5.10 -2.71
C ARG A 110 -7.60 -5.01 -3.91
N ILE A 111 -8.06 -5.49 -5.06
CA ILE A 111 -7.41 -5.21 -6.34
C ILE A 111 -7.84 -3.81 -6.75
N CYS A 112 -6.87 -2.92 -7.00
CA CYS A 112 -7.14 -1.56 -7.44
C CYS A 112 -7.58 -1.56 -8.92
N ALA A 113 -8.56 -0.72 -9.26
CA ALA A 113 -9.14 -0.64 -10.60
C ALA A 113 -9.54 0.80 -10.94
N GLY A 114 -9.86 1.06 -12.21
CA GLY A 114 -10.34 2.37 -12.67
C GLY A 114 -9.35 3.50 -12.37
N ASP A 115 -9.85 4.64 -11.92
CA ASP A 115 -9.05 5.84 -11.66
C ASP A 115 -8.04 5.67 -10.51
N ASP A 116 -8.30 4.73 -9.58
CA ASP A 116 -7.36 4.39 -8.51
C ASP A 116 -6.15 3.65 -9.08
N LEU A 117 -6.39 2.71 -10.00
CA LEU A 117 -5.31 2.01 -10.70
C LEU A 117 -4.50 2.98 -11.56
N SER A 118 -5.15 3.91 -12.27
CA SER A 118 -4.45 4.92 -13.09
C SER A 118 -3.45 5.73 -12.26
N LEU A 119 -3.88 6.25 -11.09
CA LEU A 119 -2.99 6.96 -10.17
C LEU A 119 -1.81 6.09 -9.71
N LEU A 120 -2.09 4.85 -9.31
CA LEU A 120 -1.05 3.94 -8.83
C LEU A 120 -0.06 3.57 -9.95
N LEU A 121 -0.50 3.49 -11.20
CA LEU A 121 0.39 3.28 -12.34
C LEU A 121 1.26 4.51 -12.63
N GLU A 122 0.76 5.73 -12.43
CA GLU A 122 1.58 6.95 -12.49
C GLU A 122 2.66 6.94 -11.40
N LEU A 123 2.29 6.58 -10.16
CA LEU A 123 3.26 6.41 -9.07
C LEU A 123 4.28 5.31 -9.38
N TRP A 124 3.87 4.20 -10.00
CA TRP A 124 4.78 3.15 -10.45
C TRP A 124 5.81 3.66 -11.46
N VAL A 125 5.38 4.48 -12.43
CA VAL A 125 6.29 5.12 -13.38
C VAL A 125 7.28 6.02 -12.62
N TRP A 126 6.80 6.82 -11.68
CA TRP A 126 7.66 7.67 -10.85
C TRP A 126 8.70 6.87 -10.04
N PHE A 127 8.32 5.76 -9.40
CA PHE A 127 9.26 4.87 -8.70
C PHE A 127 10.32 4.28 -9.63
N ARG A 128 9.98 4.06 -10.91
CA ARG A 128 10.95 3.58 -11.91
C ARG A 128 11.91 4.67 -12.36
N GLU A 129 11.39 5.86 -12.64
CA GLU A 129 12.17 6.99 -13.15
C GLU A 129 13.12 7.57 -12.09
N THR A 130 12.75 7.49 -10.82
CA THR A 130 13.60 7.86 -9.68
C THR A 130 14.61 6.77 -9.28
N GLU A 131 14.73 5.70 -10.07
CA GLU A 131 15.55 4.50 -9.80
C GLU A 131 15.22 3.75 -8.49
N THR A 132 14.17 4.15 -7.77
CA THR A 132 13.72 3.53 -6.52
C THR A 132 13.40 2.04 -6.72
N ALA A 133 12.68 1.69 -7.79
CA ALA A 133 12.38 0.29 -8.13
C ALA A 133 13.64 -0.53 -8.46
N SER A 134 14.58 0.05 -9.23
CA SER A 134 15.84 -0.61 -9.54
C SER A 134 16.69 -0.85 -8.29
N GLY A 135 16.70 0.11 -7.36
CA GLY A 135 17.36 -0.01 -6.06
C GLY A 135 16.76 -1.12 -5.20
N ALA A 136 15.43 -1.16 -5.09
CA ALA A 136 14.71 -2.17 -4.32
C ALA A 136 14.96 -3.60 -4.83
N MET A 137 14.92 -3.83 -6.15
CA MET A 137 15.22 -5.14 -6.73
C MET A 137 16.63 -5.63 -6.44
N LYS A 138 17.63 -4.73 -6.48
CA LYS A 138 19.03 -5.10 -6.19
C LYS A 138 19.20 -5.55 -4.74
N GLN A 139 18.43 -4.97 -3.81
CA GLN A 139 18.46 -5.32 -2.40
C GLN A 139 17.73 -6.64 -2.12
N GLY A 140 16.56 -6.86 -2.75
CA GLY A 140 15.75 -8.06 -2.58
C GLY A 140 16.26 -9.33 -3.30
N ARG A 141 17.33 -9.23 -4.11
CA ARG A 141 17.99 -10.37 -4.78
C ARG A 141 19.23 -10.90 -4.04
N ARG A 142 19.48 -10.42 -2.83
CA ARG A 142 20.57 -10.90 -1.96
C ARG A 142 20.12 -12.10 -1.13
#